data_AF-A0A7W0NLI4-F1
#
_entry.id   AF-A0A7W0NLI4-F1
#
_cell.length_a   1.000
_cell.length_b   1.000
_cell.length_c   1.000
_cell.angle_alpha   90.00
_cell.angle_beta   90.00
_cell.angle_gamma   90.00
#
_symmetry.space_group_name_H-M   'P 1'
#
loop_
_entity.id
_entity.type
_entity.pdbx_description
1 polymer ?
#
loop_
_entity_poly.entity_id
_entity_poly.type
_entity_poly.pdbx_seq_one_letter_code
_entity_poly.pdbx_strand_id
1 'polypeptide(L)' 'MRFREALSTPGLGAIAEIKRRSPSLGDIRPDADPARIAAAYERAGA' A
#
# COMPACT_ATOMS: atom_id res chain seq x y z
N MET A 1 10.22 -9.28 -9.54
CA MET A 1 9.25 -8.83 -10.56
C MET A 1 9.44 -7.35 -10.80
N ARG A 2 9.35 -6.86 -12.04
CA ARG A 2 9.37 -5.41 -12.30
C ARG A 2 7.97 -4.81 -12.07
N PHE A 3 7.89 -3.53 -11.72
CA PHE A 3 6.61 -2.86 -11.46
C PHE A 3 5.60 -3.01 -12.61
N ARG A 4 6.03 -2.79 -13.85
CA ARG A 4 5.17 -2.95 -15.03
C ARG A 4 4.66 -4.38 -15.21
N GLU A 5 5.48 -5.37 -14.87
CA GLU A 5 5.09 -6.78 -14.94
C GLU A 5 4.02 -7.10 -13.90
N ALA A 6 4.18 -6.61 -12.65
CA ALA A 6 3.20 -6.78 -11.57
C ALA A 6 1.84 -6.17 -11.93
N LEU A 7 1.81 -5.00 -12.57
CA LEU A 7 0.56 -4.36 -12.98
C LEU A 7 -0.11 -5.03 -14.19
N SER A 8 0.63 -5.82 -14.97
CA SER A 8 0.11 -6.45 -16.19
C SER A 8 -0.44 -7.86 -15.93
N THR A 9 -0.39 -8.36 -14.70
CA THR A 9 -0.91 -9.69 -14.37
C THR A 9 -2.43 -9.73 -14.53
N PRO A 10 -3.01 -10.81 -15.09
CA PRO A 10 -4.46 -10.96 -15.16
C PRO A 10 -5.12 -10.94 -13.79
N GLY A 11 -6.31 -10.32 -13.71
CA GLY A 11 -7.09 -10.19 -12.48
C GLY A 11 -7.09 -8.77 -11.92
N LEU A 12 -7.80 -8.57 -10.81
CA LEU A 12 -7.81 -7.30 -10.09
C LEU A 12 -6.59 -7.23 -9.18
N GLY A 13 -5.64 -6.36 -9.52
CA GLY A 13 -4.52 -5.99 -8.65
C GLY A 13 -4.79 -4.70 -7.87
N ALA A 14 -4.07 -4.48 -6.78
CA ALA A 14 -4.13 -3.25 -6.00
C ALA A 14 -2.72 -2.74 -5.70
N ILE A 15 -2.55 -1.41 -5.66
CA ILE A 15 -1.37 -0.76 -5.10
C ILE A 15 -1.79 -0.20 -3.75
N ALA A 16 -1.32 -0.83 -2.67
CA ALA A 16 -1.67 -0.41 -1.32
C ALA A 16 -0.76 0.74 -0.86
N GLU A 17 -1.34 1.95 -0.70
CA GLU A 17 -0.62 3.13 -0.22
C GLU A 17 -0.59 3.17 1.31
N ILE A 18 0.61 3.33 1.90
CA ILE A 18 0.77 3.65 3.32
C ILE A 18 0.65 5.16 3.49
N LYS A 19 -0.41 5.62 4.15
CA LYS A 19 -0.71 7.04 4.27
C LYS A 19 -0.97 7.45 5.73
N ARG A 20 -0.05 8.23 6.30
CA ARG A 20 -0.17 8.74 7.68
C ARG A 20 -1.10 9.94 7.79
N ARG A 21 -1.06 10.86 6.82
CA ARG A 21 -1.83 12.12 6.79
C ARG A 21 -2.02 12.63 5.36
N SER A 22 -2.99 13.51 5.12
CA SER A 22 -3.12 14.28 3.88
C SER A 22 -3.59 15.71 4.14
N PRO A 23 -3.41 16.65 3.17
CA PRO A 23 -3.92 18.01 3.31
C PRO A 23 -5.44 18.09 3.50
N SER A 24 -6.21 17.22 2.83
CA SER A 24 -7.67 17.24 2.86
C SER A 24 -8.27 16.55 4.10
N LEU A 25 -7.58 15.56 4.65
CA LEU A 25 -8.11 14.66 5.69
C LEU A 25 -7.37 14.80 7.03
N GLY A 26 -6.32 15.61 7.10
CA GLY A 26 -5.50 15.71 8.30
C GLY A 26 -4.82 14.38 8.59
N ASP A 27 -4.81 13.95 9.85
CA ASP A 27 -4.23 12.66 10.22
C ASP A 27 -5.16 11.50 9.86
N ILE A 28 -4.61 10.54 9.12
CA ILE A 28 -5.32 9.34 8.62
C ILE A 28 -4.99 8.13 9.48
N ARG A 29 -3.70 7.98 9.82
CA ARG A 29 -3.20 6.96 10.74
C ARG A 29 -1.94 7.49 11.44
N PRO A 30 -2.09 8.33 12.48
CA PRO A 30 -0.98 9.05 13.10
C PRO A 30 0.16 8.14 13.62
N ASP A 31 -0.18 6.92 14.02
CA ASP A 31 0.67 5.86 14.56
C ASP A 31 1.17 4.88 13.48
N ALA A 32 1.02 5.20 12.20
CA ALA A 32 1.44 4.34 11.10
C ALA A 32 2.93 3.98 11.22
N ASP A 33 3.20 2.69 11.39
CA ASP A 33 4.52 2.08 11.24
C ASP A 33 4.64 1.52 9.80
N PRO A 34 5.40 2.18 8.91
CA PRO A 34 5.47 1.78 7.51
C PRO A 34 6.02 0.36 7.32
N ALA A 35 6.95 -0.09 8.17
CA ALA A 35 7.56 -1.41 8.04
C ALA A 35 6.54 -2.52 8.38
N ARG A 36 5.78 -2.33 9.47
CA ARG A 36 4.72 -3.26 9.85
C ARG A 36 3.59 -3.30 8.82
N ILE A 37 3.19 -2.14 8.31
CA ILE A 37 2.09 -2.04 7.34
C ILE A 37 2.52 -2.63 5.98
N ALA A 38 3.73 -2.34 5.50
CA ALA A 38 4.25 -2.90 4.25
C ALA A 38 4.26 -4.44 4.30
N ALA A 39 4.78 -5.03 5.38
CA ALA A 39 4.78 -6.48 5.55
C ALA A 39 3.36 -7.06 5.61
N ALA A 40 2.39 -6.31 6.14
CA ALA A 40 0.98 -6.73 6.14
C ALA A 40 0.36 -6.67 4.73
N TYR A 41 0.68 -5.65 3.94
CA TYR A 41 0.24 -5.53 2.54
C TYR A 41 0.82 -6.65 1.67
N GLU A 42 2.10 -6.95 1.80
CA GLU A 42 2.75 -8.06 1.07
C GLU A 42 2.07 -9.41 1.40
N ARG A 43 1.84 -9.69 2.69
CA ARG A 43 1.12 -10.91 3.12
C ARG A 43 -0.32 -10.99 2.61
N ALA A 44 -0.95 -9.85 2.35
CA ALA A 44 -2.31 -9.77 1.80
C ALA A 44 -2.32 -9.86 0.26
N GLY A 45 -1.17 -9.93 -0.40
CA GLY A 45 -1.03 -10.09 -1.84
C GLY A 45 -0.84 -8.80 -2.63
N ALA A 46 -0.53 -7.68 -1.95
CA ALA A 46 -0.06 -6.46 -2.62
C ALA A 46 1.43 -6.56 -2.96
#